data_AF-A0A927IG99-F1
#
_entry.id   AF-A0A927IG99-F1
#
_cell.length_a   1.000
_cell.length_b   1.000
_cell.length_c   1.000
_cell.angle_alpha   90.00
_cell.angle_beta   90.00
_cell.angle_gamma   90.00
#
_symmetry.space_group_name_H-M   'P 1'
#
loop_
_entity.id
_entity.type
_entity.pdbx_description
1 polymer ?
#
loop_
_entity_poly.entity_id
_entity_poly.type
_entity_poly.pdbx_seq_one_letter_code
_entity_poly.pdbx_strand_id
1 'polypeptide(L)'
;MQSRPPNILYLHCHDAGRYIQPYGYPVVTPNLQRLAEEGILYRNAHCANPTCSPSRACLLTGQYAHNNGMLGLAHRGFRLNDYQHHLANQLRAAGYTSALAGTQHIAAAPLSRIEDIGYDQILTTEEDFETPTAAAENYFAKPPEKPFFLSLGYFAPHRTDDGAFPRQVDPPNPDYLRPPAPIPDSPETRADFANYAASIQSLDISIGRVLDALDRSGLADNTLVIATTDHGIAFPAMKCNLTDHGTGVMLILRGPGGFRGGQVVESLVSQIDLAPTVLELAGLPLPERLQGQSLLPNAEGKVTQRDCVFAEINYHATEEPSRSVRTQRWKYIRRFKDYGYQPLPNCDDGPSKDYWIQNGWLENGYEQELLFDLTFDPNESRNLAPSPAHAEALHEMRARLDQWMRETDDPLLKGPLPRNEHTVITAPTERSPKGKRLG
;
A
#
# COMPACT_ATOMS: atom_id res chain seq x y z
N MET A 1 19.37 -2.96 32.83
CA MET A 1 19.44 -4.06 31.85
C MET A 1 19.13 -3.44 30.50
N GLN A 2 19.96 -3.62 29.47
CA GLN A 2 19.58 -3.23 28.11
C GLN A 2 18.32 -4.04 27.75
N SER A 3 17.23 -3.36 27.42
CA SER A 3 16.02 -4.01 26.93
C SER A 3 16.36 -4.79 25.67
N ARG A 4 15.91 -6.04 25.58
CA ARG A 4 16.10 -6.88 24.39
C ARG A 4 15.51 -6.14 23.17
N PRO A 5 16.16 -6.16 21.99
CA PRO A 5 15.59 -5.56 20.79
C PRO A 5 14.21 -6.15 20.49
N PRO A 6 13.24 -5.33 20.04
CA PRO A 6 11.90 -5.81 19.75
C PRO A 6 11.88 -6.66 18.48
N ASN A 7 11.06 -7.70 18.47
CA ASN A 7 10.74 -8.42 17.25
C ASN A 7 9.80 -7.58 16.37
N ILE A 8 9.71 -7.90 15.10
CA ILE A 8 8.88 -7.20 14.14
C ILE A 8 8.07 -8.23 13.35
N LEU A 9 6.75 -8.08 13.39
CA LEU A 9 5.81 -8.79 12.52
C LEU A 9 5.25 -7.77 11.51
N TYR A 10 5.65 -7.90 10.25
CA TYR A 10 5.09 -7.13 9.15
C TYR A 10 3.99 -7.97 8.49
N LEU A 11 2.75 -7.72 8.90
CA LEU A 11 1.55 -8.33 8.37
C LEU A 11 0.97 -7.47 7.25
N HIS A 12 0.87 -8.02 6.05
CA HIS A 12 0.39 -7.26 4.92
C HIS A 12 -0.48 -8.07 3.95
N CYS A 13 -1.31 -7.35 3.21
CA CYS A 13 -2.15 -7.89 2.14
C CYS A 13 -2.04 -7.04 0.87
N HIS A 14 -2.73 -7.47 -0.18
CA HIS A 14 -2.91 -6.69 -1.40
C HIS A 14 -4.25 -5.94 -1.39
N ASP A 15 -4.31 -4.73 -1.93
CA ASP A 15 -5.55 -4.14 -2.45
C ASP A 15 -6.70 -4.02 -1.42
N ALA A 16 -6.43 -3.72 -0.16
CA ALA A 16 -7.48 -3.53 0.87
C ALA A 16 -7.87 -2.06 1.08
N GLY A 17 -7.00 -1.11 0.68
CA GLY A 17 -7.16 0.30 1.02
C GLY A 17 -7.45 0.53 2.50
N ARG A 18 -8.42 1.41 2.79
CA ARG A 18 -8.98 1.63 4.15
C ARG A 18 -10.36 1.00 4.32
N TYR A 19 -10.77 0.11 3.43
CA TYR A 19 -12.17 -0.32 3.32
C TYR A 19 -12.50 -1.50 4.25
N ILE A 20 -12.24 -1.31 5.55
CA ILE A 20 -12.39 -2.30 6.62
C ILE A 20 -13.07 -1.69 7.87
N GLN A 21 -13.52 -2.53 8.81
CA GLN A 21 -14.26 -2.10 10.02
C GLN A 21 -13.55 -1.03 10.87
N PRO A 22 -12.24 -1.13 11.18
CA PRO A 22 -11.54 -0.10 11.97
C PRO A 22 -11.60 1.32 11.38
N TYR A 23 -11.82 1.44 10.07
CA TYR A 23 -11.92 2.70 9.35
C TYR A 23 -13.37 3.15 9.13
N GLY A 24 -14.35 2.43 9.68
CA GLY A 24 -15.78 2.79 9.63
C GLY A 24 -16.54 2.20 8.44
N TYR A 25 -15.95 1.28 7.67
CA TYR A 25 -16.65 0.59 6.59
C TYR A 25 -17.41 -0.64 7.10
N PRO A 26 -18.56 -1.01 6.48
CA PRO A 26 -19.39 -2.14 6.91
C PRO A 26 -18.81 -3.49 6.47
N VAL A 27 -17.51 -3.70 6.67
CA VAL A 27 -16.79 -4.93 6.34
C VAL A 27 -16.25 -5.53 7.64
N VAL A 28 -16.98 -6.53 8.14
CA VAL A 28 -16.73 -7.16 9.46
C VAL A 28 -15.32 -7.72 9.54
N THR A 29 -14.51 -7.19 10.46
CA THR A 29 -13.09 -7.57 10.65
C THR A 29 -12.74 -7.48 12.14
N PRO A 30 -13.31 -8.35 12.99
CA PRO A 30 -13.17 -8.27 14.43
C PRO A 30 -11.72 -8.41 14.92
N ASN A 31 -10.85 -9.12 14.20
CA ASN A 31 -9.46 -9.29 14.62
C ASN A 31 -8.63 -8.04 14.32
N LEU A 32 -8.82 -7.40 13.17
CA LEU A 32 -8.24 -6.09 12.88
C LEU A 32 -8.83 -4.99 13.77
N GLN A 33 -10.12 -5.07 14.13
CA GLN A 33 -10.74 -4.18 15.12
C GLN A 33 -10.07 -4.33 16.49
N ARG A 34 -9.89 -5.57 16.96
CA ARG A 34 -9.15 -5.84 18.20
C ARG A 34 -7.73 -5.28 18.13
N LEU A 35 -7.01 -5.50 17.03
CA LEU A 35 -5.66 -4.96 16.87
C LEU A 35 -5.63 -3.42 16.93
N ALA A 36 -6.64 -2.75 16.36
CA ALA A 36 -6.76 -1.29 16.43
C ALA A 36 -7.06 -0.80 17.86
N GLU A 37 -7.91 -1.50 18.60
CA GLU A 37 -8.27 -1.18 20.00
C GLU A 37 -7.12 -1.47 20.98
N GLU A 38 -6.24 -2.41 20.65
CA GLU A 38 -5.04 -2.70 21.44
C GLU A 38 -3.87 -1.76 21.09
N GLY A 39 -3.79 -1.29 19.84
CA GLY A 39 -2.67 -0.55 19.27
C GLY A 39 -2.96 0.93 18.99
N ILE A 40 -2.41 1.43 17.88
CA ILE A 40 -2.64 2.75 17.31
C ILE A 40 -3.09 2.60 15.86
N LEU A 41 -4.25 3.16 15.52
CA LEU A 41 -4.77 3.24 14.16
C LEU A 41 -4.38 4.59 13.53
N TYR A 42 -3.84 4.55 12.32
CA TYR A 42 -3.48 5.76 11.57
C TYR A 42 -4.56 6.06 10.53
N ARG A 43 -5.40 7.06 10.81
CA ARG A 43 -6.58 7.37 9.99
C ARG A 43 -6.20 7.93 8.62
N ASN A 44 -5.13 8.72 8.57
CA ASN A 44 -4.63 9.39 7.37
C ASN A 44 -3.27 8.84 6.90
N ALA A 45 -3.16 7.51 6.79
CA ALA A 45 -1.98 6.82 6.25
C ALA A 45 -2.09 6.59 4.73
N HIS A 46 -1.09 7.04 3.97
CA HIS A 46 -1.07 6.97 2.51
C HIS A 46 0.13 6.15 2.00
N CYS A 47 -0.05 5.32 0.97
CA CYS A 47 1.08 4.78 0.23
C CYS A 47 1.74 5.88 -0.62
N ALA A 48 3.05 5.73 -0.87
CA ALA A 48 3.79 6.66 -1.74
C ALA A 48 3.65 6.31 -3.23
N ASN A 49 3.11 5.12 -3.54
CA ASN A 49 2.86 4.71 -4.91
C ASN A 49 1.70 3.69 -4.94
N PRO A 50 0.54 3.98 -5.56
CA PRO A 50 -0.63 3.11 -5.51
C PRO A 50 -0.57 1.94 -6.53
N THR A 51 0.60 1.29 -6.62
CA THR A 51 0.86 0.11 -7.44
C THR A 51 1.66 -0.92 -6.62
N CYS A 52 1.37 -2.22 -6.75
CA CYS A 52 1.79 -3.25 -5.77
C CYS A 52 3.30 -3.25 -5.45
N SER A 53 4.17 -3.56 -6.43
CA SER A 53 5.62 -3.66 -6.20
C SER A 53 6.25 -2.33 -5.79
N PRO A 54 5.97 -1.20 -6.48
CA PRO A 54 6.49 0.10 -6.08
C PRO A 54 6.04 0.54 -4.68
N SER A 55 4.79 0.29 -4.30
CA SER A 55 4.30 0.61 -2.95
C SER A 55 5.09 -0.11 -1.85
N ARG A 56 5.20 -1.44 -2.01
CA ARG A 56 5.93 -2.31 -1.08
C ARG A 56 7.40 -1.92 -0.99
N ALA A 57 8.01 -1.61 -2.14
CA ALA A 57 9.38 -1.10 -2.20
C ALA A 57 9.52 0.23 -1.46
N CYS A 58 8.57 1.16 -1.60
CA CYS A 58 8.58 2.42 -0.87
C CYS A 58 8.55 2.19 0.64
N LEU A 59 7.62 1.36 1.11
CA LEU A 59 7.49 0.99 2.52
C LEU A 59 8.78 0.37 3.08
N LEU A 60 9.30 -0.65 2.39
CA LEU A 60 10.39 -1.50 2.90
C LEU A 60 11.77 -0.87 2.75
N THR A 61 11.91 0.21 1.99
CA THR A 61 13.17 0.95 1.82
C THR A 61 13.16 2.35 2.42
N GLY A 62 11.97 2.90 2.71
CA GLY A 62 11.78 4.27 3.18
C GLY A 62 12.06 5.34 2.12
N GLN A 63 11.98 4.99 0.84
CA GLN A 63 12.31 5.85 -0.30
C GLN A 63 11.20 5.83 -1.36
N TYR A 64 10.99 6.92 -2.07
CA TYR A 64 10.10 6.98 -3.23
C TYR A 64 10.55 6.02 -4.34
N ALA A 65 9.61 5.58 -5.18
CA ALA A 65 9.84 4.59 -6.22
C ALA A 65 10.87 5.07 -7.26
N HIS A 66 10.87 6.36 -7.60
CA HIS A 66 11.87 6.92 -8.51
C HIS A 66 13.29 6.97 -7.91
N ASN A 67 13.44 6.95 -6.58
CA ASN A 67 14.74 6.88 -5.91
C ASN A 67 15.19 5.43 -5.67
N ASN A 68 14.26 4.56 -5.23
CA ASN A 68 14.59 3.17 -4.91
C ASN A 68 14.71 2.27 -6.17
N GLY A 69 14.23 2.74 -7.32
CA GLY A 69 14.35 2.06 -8.63
C GLY A 69 13.17 1.17 -9.01
N MET A 70 12.25 0.88 -8.08
CA MET A 70 11.05 0.08 -8.36
C MET A 70 10.00 0.91 -9.10
N LEU A 71 10.26 1.25 -10.36
CA LEU A 71 9.37 2.12 -11.16
C LEU A 71 8.06 1.44 -11.58
N GLY A 72 7.94 0.13 -11.46
CA GLY A 72 6.74 -0.63 -11.86
C GLY A 72 6.71 -2.03 -11.26
N LEU A 73 5.88 -2.90 -11.81
CA LEU A 73 5.64 -4.25 -11.26
C LEU A 73 6.87 -5.16 -11.43
N ALA A 74 7.28 -5.82 -10.35
CA ALA A 74 8.47 -6.67 -10.36
C ALA A 74 8.38 -7.78 -11.42
N HIS A 75 7.22 -8.46 -11.50
CA HIS A 75 6.94 -9.51 -12.48
C HIS A 75 6.86 -9.00 -13.94
N ARG A 76 6.98 -7.69 -14.15
CA ARG A 76 7.08 -7.04 -15.46
C ARG A 76 8.48 -6.49 -15.76
N GLY A 77 9.50 -6.91 -15.00
CA GLY A 77 10.91 -6.60 -15.27
C GLY A 77 11.49 -5.42 -14.48
N PHE A 78 10.69 -4.77 -13.64
CA PHE A 78 11.17 -3.70 -12.74
C PHE A 78 11.85 -4.28 -11.49
N ARG A 79 12.84 -3.58 -10.94
CA ARG A 79 13.67 -4.06 -9.82
C ARG A 79 14.14 -2.88 -8.98
N LEU A 80 14.46 -3.12 -7.70
CA LEU A 80 15.18 -2.13 -6.88
C LEU A 80 16.58 -1.87 -7.45
N ASN A 81 17.05 -0.63 -7.29
CA ASN A 81 18.43 -0.24 -7.57
C ASN A 81 19.42 -0.99 -6.67
N ASP A 82 19.08 -1.11 -5.38
CA ASP A 82 19.87 -1.83 -4.38
C ASP A 82 18.95 -2.51 -3.34
N TYR A 83 19.02 -3.83 -3.28
CA TYR A 83 18.25 -4.62 -2.31
C TYR A 83 18.83 -4.52 -0.88
N GLN A 84 20.09 -4.06 -0.69
CA GLN A 84 20.65 -3.80 0.63
C GLN A 84 19.87 -2.72 1.38
N HIS A 85 19.14 -1.86 0.66
CA HIS A 85 18.28 -0.85 1.25
C HIS A 85 17.00 -1.39 1.88
N HIS A 86 16.63 -2.63 1.56
CA HIS A 86 15.46 -3.32 2.11
C HIS A 86 15.60 -3.56 3.61
N LEU A 87 14.50 -3.42 4.35
CA LEU A 87 14.45 -3.52 5.80
C LEU A 87 15.06 -4.80 6.36
N ALA A 88 14.84 -5.96 5.71
CA ALA A 88 15.46 -7.21 6.13
C ALA A 88 17.00 -7.15 6.14
N ASN A 89 17.62 -6.56 5.11
CA ASN A 89 19.08 -6.40 5.05
C ASN A 89 19.59 -5.37 6.08
N GLN A 90 18.85 -4.28 6.29
CA GLN A 90 19.20 -3.28 7.31
C GLN A 90 19.14 -3.87 8.73
N LEU A 91 18.11 -4.65 9.03
CA LEU A 91 17.94 -5.33 10.33
C LEU A 91 18.93 -6.48 10.53
N ARG A 92 19.33 -7.18 9.45
CA ARG A 92 20.38 -8.22 9.51
C ARG A 92 21.68 -7.67 10.08
N ALA A 93 22.07 -6.44 9.72
CA ALA A 93 23.25 -5.78 10.27
C ALA A 93 23.17 -5.55 11.80
N ALA A 94 21.96 -5.56 12.37
CA ALA A 94 21.68 -5.45 13.80
C ALA A 94 21.55 -6.81 14.51
N GLY A 95 21.80 -7.92 13.81
CA GLY A 95 21.69 -9.27 14.36
C GLY A 95 20.28 -9.85 14.36
N TYR A 96 19.33 -9.25 13.63
CA TYR A 96 18.01 -9.84 13.44
C TYR A 96 18.09 -11.06 12.52
N THR A 97 17.18 -12.01 12.74
CA THR A 97 16.86 -13.07 11.77
C THR A 97 15.59 -12.70 11.02
N SER A 98 15.60 -12.82 9.71
CA SER A 98 14.47 -12.45 8.86
C SER A 98 13.82 -13.68 8.22
N ALA A 99 12.50 -13.68 8.15
CA ALA A 99 11.72 -14.75 7.53
C ALA A 99 10.61 -14.18 6.65
N LEU A 100 10.34 -14.85 5.53
CA LEU A 100 9.20 -14.57 4.64
C LEU A 100 8.20 -15.73 4.70
N ALA A 101 6.92 -15.42 4.86
CA ALA A 101 5.80 -16.32 4.65
C ALA A 101 4.80 -15.66 3.69
N GLY A 102 4.62 -16.27 2.52
CA GLY A 102 3.70 -15.80 1.48
C GLY A 102 4.32 -14.73 0.58
N THR A 103 3.55 -13.69 0.30
CA THR A 103 3.87 -12.69 -0.73
C THR A 103 5.00 -11.72 -0.30
N GLN A 104 5.87 -11.34 -1.25
CA GLN A 104 6.77 -10.17 -1.15
C GLN A 104 6.56 -9.13 -2.27
N HIS A 105 6.31 -9.59 -3.50
CA HIS A 105 6.01 -8.83 -4.72
C HIS A 105 6.92 -7.64 -5.10
N ILE A 106 8.18 -7.62 -4.67
CA ILE A 106 9.24 -6.66 -5.07
C ILE A 106 10.40 -7.31 -5.86
N ALA A 107 10.34 -8.62 -6.13
CA ALA A 107 11.26 -9.37 -7.00
C ALA A 107 10.51 -10.45 -7.84
N ALA A 108 10.99 -10.79 -9.04
CA ALA A 108 10.34 -11.73 -9.99
C ALA A 108 11.07 -13.08 -10.18
N ALA A 109 10.35 -14.10 -10.68
CA ALA A 109 10.85 -15.43 -11.05
C ALA A 109 11.35 -15.51 -12.53
N PRO A 110 12.10 -16.54 -13.03
CA PRO A 110 12.53 -17.79 -12.39
C PRO A 110 14.04 -17.92 -12.06
N LEU A 111 14.82 -16.84 -12.14
CA LEU A 111 16.21 -16.79 -11.67
C LEU A 111 16.40 -15.51 -10.85
N SER A 112 16.89 -15.67 -9.60
CA SER A 112 17.40 -14.65 -8.67
C SER A 112 16.40 -13.65 -8.06
N ARG A 113 16.46 -13.54 -6.72
CA ARG A 113 16.20 -12.37 -5.86
C ARG A 113 15.24 -12.49 -4.67
N ILE A 114 14.54 -13.61 -4.42
CA ILE A 114 13.99 -13.82 -3.05
C ILE A 114 15.16 -13.86 -2.04
N GLU A 115 16.26 -14.51 -2.42
CA GLU A 115 17.55 -14.48 -1.70
C GLU A 115 18.23 -13.10 -1.75
N ASP A 116 18.17 -12.38 -2.88
CA ASP A 116 18.78 -11.04 -2.99
C ASP A 116 18.05 -9.97 -2.15
N ILE A 117 16.73 -10.11 -1.91
CA ILE A 117 16.02 -9.29 -0.91
C ILE A 117 16.66 -9.50 0.48
N GLY A 118 17.26 -10.66 0.70
CA GLY A 118 18.05 -10.92 1.90
C GLY A 118 17.22 -11.41 3.06
N TYR A 119 16.12 -12.13 2.83
CA TYR A 119 15.51 -12.93 3.88
C TYR A 119 16.42 -14.10 4.25
N ASP A 120 16.56 -14.40 5.54
CA ASP A 120 17.37 -15.55 6.01
C ASP A 120 16.62 -16.87 5.84
N GLN A 121 15.28 -16.84 5.88
CA GLN A 121 14.42 -18.01 5.74
C GLN A 121 13.19 -17.70 4.87
N ILE A 122 12.86 -18.62 3.96
CA ILE A 122 11.60 -18.60 3.23
C ILE A 122 10.76 -19.76 3.76
N LEU A 123 9.75 -19.43 4.56
CA LEU A 123 8.88 -20.42 5.19
C LEU A 123 7.87 -20.98 4.18
N THR A 124 7.36 -20.11 3.30
CA THR A 124 6.52 -20.47 2.15
C THR A 124 6.46 -19.29 1.17
N THR A 125 6.22 -19.59 -0.10
CA THR A 125 5.86 -18.61 -1.14
C THR A 125 4.41 -18.74 -1.60
N GLU A 126 3.69 -19.74 -1.09
CA GLU A 126 2.25 -19.86 -1.33
C GLU A 126 1.54 -18.69 -0.66
N GLU A 127 0.62 -18.05 -1.36
CA GLU A 127 0.00 -16.79 -0.95
C GLU A 127 -1.51 -16.91 -0.65
N ASP A 128 -1.96 -18.15 -0.42
CA ASP A 128 -3.31 -18.47 0.07
C ASP A 128 -3.54 -18.06 1.54
N PHE A 129 -4.72 -18.32 2.08
CA PHE A 129 -5.08 -17.95 3.46
C PHE A 129 -4.46 -18.85 4.54
N GLU A 130 -4.29 -20.15 4.27
CA GLU A 130 -3.92 -21.17 5.24
C GLU A 130 -2.40 -21.32 5.34
N THR A 131 -1.70 -21.42 4.21
CA THR A 131 -0.28 -21.80 4.17
C THR A 131 0.61 -20.76 4.87
N PRO A 132 0.52 -19.43 4.57
CA PRO A 132 1.25 -18.41 5.32
C PRO A 132 0.86 -18.36 6.80
N THR A 133 -0.42 -18.57 7.12
CA THR A 133 -0.93 -18.56 8.50
C THR A 133 -0.32 -19.70 9.31
N ALA A 134 -0.37 -20.93 8.82
CA ALA A 134 0.24 -22.09 9.45
C ALA A 134 1.78 -21.94 9.56
N ALA A 135 2.42 -21.34 8.56
CA ALA A 135 3.85 -21.03 8.62
C ALA A 135 4.19 -20.07 9.77
N ALA A 136 3.40 -19.01 9.95
CA ALA A 136 3.56 -18.07 11.06
C ALA A 136 3.28 -18.71 12.43
N GLU A 137 2.22 -19.52 12.55
CA GLU A 137 1.90 -20.27 13.77
C GLU A 137 3.06 -21.19 14.19
N ASN A 138 3.63 -21.92 13.22
CA ASN A 138 4.79 -22.78 13.44
C ASN A 138 6.05 -21.98 13.81
N TYR A 139 6.25 -20.82 13.19
CA TYR A 139 7.37 -19.94 13.50
C TYR A 139 7.32 -19.44 14.95
N PHE A 140 6.14 -19.04 15.45
CA PHE A 140 5.98 -18.61 16.84
C PHE A 140 6.03 -19.76 17.86
N ALA A 141 5.68 -20.98 17.45
CA ALA A 141 5.86 -22.16 18.31
C ALA A 141 7.34 -22.54 18.50
N LYS A 142 8.22 -22.14 17.57
CA LYS A 142 9.67 -22.37 17.62
C LYS A 142 10.42 -21.09 17.26
N PRO A 143 10.29 -20.03 18.08
CA PRO A 143 10.83 -18.73 17.72
C PRO A 143 12.37 -18.76 17.76
N PRO A 144 13.04 -17.93 16.94
CA PRO A 144 14.49 -17.82 17.00
C PRO A 144 14.95 -17.23 18.34
N GLU A 145 16.16 -17.61 18.76
CA GLU A 145 16.80 -17.01 19.95
C GLU A 145 17.15 -15.53 19.75
N LYS A 146 17.44 -15.13 18.51
CA LYS A 146 17.72 -13.75 18.09
C LYS A 146 16.41 -12.97 17.87
N PRO A 147 16.41 -11.63 17.93
CA PRO A 147 15.25 -10.85 17.51
C PRO A 147 14.92 -11.14 16.03
N PHE A 148 13.64 -11.05 15.65
CA PHE A 148 13.22 -11.42 14.29
C PHE A 148 12.46 -10.33 13.54
N PHE A 149 12.52 -10.42 12.21
CA PHE A 149 11.65 -9.74 11.26
C PHE A 149 10.88 -10.79 10.45
N LEU A 150 9.59 -10.97 10.74
CA LEU A 150 8.72 -11.86 9.99
C LEU A 150 7.86 -11.03 9.03
N SER A 151 8.08 -11.17 7.73
CA SER A 151 7.21 -10.65 6.69
C SER A 151 6.15 -11.71 6.38
N LEU A 152 4.90 -11.40 6.69
CA LEU A 152 3.75 -12.27 6.47
C LEU A 152 2.78 -11.61 5.49
N GLY A 153 2.73 -12.17 4.28
CA GLY A 153 2.01 -11.61 3.15
C GLY A 153 0.91 -12.51 2.63
N TYR A 154 -0.27 -11.93 2.39
CA TYR A 154 -1.41 -12.61 1.77
C TYR A 154 -1.73 -12.03 0.38
N PHE A 155 -2.15 -12.89 -0.55
CA PHE A 155 -2.66 -12.48 -1.85
C PHE A 155 -4.01 -11.78 -1.74
N ALA A 156 -4.90 -12.26 -0.86
CA ALA A 156 -6.20 -11.65 -0.67
C ALA A 156 -6.08 -10.22 -0.11
N PRO A 157 -7.01 -9.29 -0.44
CA PRO A 157 -8.09 -9.41 -1.41
C PRO A 157 -7.71 -9.05 -2.87
N HIS A 158 -6.49 -9.31 -3.36
CA HIS A 158 -6.21 -9.14 -4.79
C HIS A 158 -7.17 -10.00 -5.63
N ARG A 159 -7.52 -9.50 -6.83
CA ARG A 159 -8.34 -10.27 -7.77
C ARG A 159 -7.57 -11.45 -8.36
N THR A 160 -8.21 -12.61 -8.44
CA THR A 160 -7.70 -13.79 -9.16
C THR A 160 -7.76 -13.57 -10.67
N ASP A 161 -7.24 -14.53 -11.43
CA ASP A 161 -7.08 -14.35 -12.86
C ASP A 161 -8.39 -14.18 -13.65
N ASP A 162 -9.49 -14.68 -13.10
CA ASP A 162 -10.86 -14.55 -13.59
C ASP A 162 -11.58 -13.29 -13.08
N GLY A 163 -10.90 -12.42 -12.33
CA GLY A 163 -11.45 -11.18 -11.78
C GLY A 163 -12.25 -11.35 -10.48
N ALA A 164 -12.28 -12.55 -9.91
CA ALA A 164 -12.94 -12.84 -8.64
C ALA A 164 -12.07 -12.45 -7.43
N PHE A 165 -12.68 -12.37 -6.25
CA PHE A 165 -11.97 -12.23 -4.99
C PHE A 165 -11.84 -13.59 -4.29
N PRO A 166 -10.63 -14.00 -3.84
CA PRO A 166 -10.43 -15.23 -3.10
C PRO A 166 -11.13 -15.13 -1.73
N ARG A 167 -11.85 -16.17 -1.30
CA ARG A 167 -12.60 -16.16 -0.04
C ARG A 167 -12.83 -17.56 0.50
N GLN A 168 -12.99 -17.67 1.82
CA GLN A 168 -13.35 -18.88 2.57
C GLN A 168 -14.74 -18.77 3.23
N VAL A 169 -15.34 -17.58 3.21
CA VAL A 169 -16.69 -17.33 3.74
C VAL A 169 -17.61 -16.85 2.61
N ASP A 170 -18.92 -17.02 2.82
CA ASP A 170 -19.92 -16.52 1.89
C ASP A 170 -19.98 -14.98 1.91
N PRO A 171 -20.20 -14.34 0.74
CA PRO A 171 -20.42 -12.91 0.69
C PRO A 171 -21.66 -12.52 1.51
N PRO A 172 -21.61 -11.42 2.28
CA PRO A 172 -22.80 -10.82 2.87
C PRO A 172 -23.83 -10.49 1.79
N ASN A 173 -25.10 -10.38 2.18
CA ASN A 173 -26.16 -10.03 1.23
C ASN A 173 -25.88 -8.65 0.59
N PRO A 174 -25.68 -8.59 -0.75
CA PRO A 174 -25.31 -7.35 -1.43
C PRO A 174 -26.40 -6.28 -1.35
N ASP A 175 -27.66 -6.64 -1.12
CA ASP A 175 -28.75 -5.66 -1.02
C ASP A 175 -28.62 -4.71 0.18
N TYR A 176 -27.86 -5.13 1.20
CA TYR A 176 -27.60 -4.35 2.42
C TYR A 176 -26.18 -3.79 2.48
N LEU A 177 -25.44 -3.82 1.37
CA LEU A 177 -24.13 -3.23 1.24
C LEU A 177 -24.14 -2.12 0.20
N ARG A 178 -23.31 -1.10 0.44
CA ARG A 178 -23.08 0.01 -0.48
C ARG A 178 -21.61 -0.03 -0.89
N PRO A 179 -21.30 -0.01 -2.20
CA PRO A 179 -19.92 0.08 -2.65
C PRO A 179 -19.33 1.44 -2.21
N PRO A 180 -18.01 1.50 -1.98
CA PRO A 180 -17.37 2.75 -1.60
C PRO A 180 -17.37 3.76 -2.74
N ALA A 181 -17.44 5.06 -2.40
CA ALA A 181 -17.18 6.11 -3.38
C ALA A 181 -15.77 5.94 -3.99
N PRO A 182 -15.60 6.21 -5.31
CA PRO A 182 -16.59 6.80 -6.23
C PRO A 182 -17.43 5.77 -7.01
N ILE A 183 -17.47 4.50 -6.58
CA ILE A 183 -18.18 3.45 -7.32
C ILE A 183 -19.70 3.70 -7.28
N PRO A 184 -20.39 3.70 -8.46
CA PRO A 184 -21.85 3.82 -8.52
C PRO A 184 -22.53 2.71 -7.74
N ASP A 185 -23.66 3.03 -7.12
CA ASP A 185 -24.49 2.06 -6.42
C ASP A 185 -25.43 1.35 -7.41
N SER A 186 -25.06 0.13 -7.81
CA SER A 186 -25.84 -0.74 -8.69
C SER A 186 -25.86 -2.17 -8.13
N PRO A 187 -26.77 -3.06 -8.59
CA PRO A 187 -26.72 -4.47 -8.23
C PRO A 187 -25.36 -5.13 -8.49
N GLU A 188 -24.73 -4.83 -9.62
CA GLU A 188 -23.45 -5.40 -10.03
C GLU A 188 -22.30 -4.97 -9.11
N THR A 189 -22.22 -3.67 -8.79
CA THR A 189 -21.16 -3.11 -7.95
C THR A 189 -21.35 -3.46 -6.47
N ARG A 190 -22.61 -3.57 -5.99
CA ARG A 190 -22.94 -4.11 -4.67
C ARG A 190 -22.52 -5.57 -4.55
N ALA A 191 -22.79 -6.40 -5.56
CA ALA A 191 -22.34 -7.78 -5.60
C ALA A 191 -20.81 -7.90 -5.61
N ASP A 192 -20.11 -7.08 -6.39
CA ASP A 192 -18.64 -7.06 -6.43
C ASP A 192 -18.05 -6.65 -5.07
N PHE A 193 -18.60 -5.61 -4.43
CA PHE A 193 -18.15 -5.18 -3.10
C PHE A 193 -18.48 -6.20 -1.99
N ALA A 194 -19.58 -6.93 -2.11
CA ALA A 194 -19.89 -8.04 -1.20
C ALA A 194 -18.86 -9.18 -1.30
N ASN A 195 -18.38 -9.49 -2.51
CA ASN A 195 -17.31 -10.47 -2.70
C ASN A 195 -15.97 -9.99 -2.12
N TYR A 196 -15.65 -8.71 -2.31
CA TYR A 196 -14.51 -8.07 -1.63
C TYR A 196 -14.64 -8.19 -0.10
N ALA A 197 -15.82 -7.90 0.46
CA ALA A 197 -16.06 -7.96 1.90
C ALA A 197 -15.85 -9.38 2.47
N ALA A 198 -16.29 -10.43 1.76
CA ALA A 198 -16.00 -11.81 2.17
C ALA A 198 -14.52 -12.18 2.07
N SER A 199 -13.80 -11.65 1.07
CA SER A 199 -12.35 -11.84 0.95
C SER A 199 -11.60 -11.25 2.14
N ILE A 200 -11.95 -10.02 2.51
CA ILE A 200 -11.43 -9.35 3.71
C ILE A 200 -11.79 -10.11 4.99
N GLN A 201 -13.03 -10.60 5.13
CA GLN A 201 -13.43 -11.42 6.28
C GLN A 201 -12.60 -12.70 6.40
N SER A 202 -12.32 -13.34 5.26
CA SER A 202 -11.46 -14.54 5.20
C SER A 202 -10.03 -14.21 5.62
N LEU A 203 -9.49 -13.07 5.16
CA LEU A 203 -8.19 -12.56 5.59
C LEU A 203 -8.17 -12.28 7.10
N ASP A 204 -9.20 -11.64 7.65
CA ASP A 204 -9.28 -11.30 9.07
C ASP A 204 -9.28 -12.55 9.97
N ILE A 205 -9.87 -13.67 9.53
CA ILE A 205 -9.78 -14.96 10.24
C ILE A 205 -8.32 -15.44 10.32
N SER A 206 -7.59 -15.38 9.21
CA SER A 206 -6.16 -15.70 9.16
C SER A 206 -5.34 -14.79 10.07
N ILE A 207 -5.62 -13.48 10.04
CA ILE A 207 -4.97 -12.50 10.92
C ILE A 207 -5.24 -12.82 12.39
N GLY A 208 -6.48 -13.14 12.76
CA GLY A 208 -6.83 -13.55 14.11
C GLY A 208 -6.00 -14.73 14.61
N ARG A 209 -5.86 -15.78 13.79
CA ARG A 209 -5.01 -16.94 14.12
C ARG A 209 -3.55 -16.57 14.37
N VAL A 210 -2.97 -15.72 13.53
CA VAL A 210 -1.59 -15.26 13.66
C VAL A 210 -1.40 -14.47 14.95
N LEU A 211 -2.31 -13.53 15.24
CA LEU A 211 -2.28 -12.73 16.46
C LEU A 211 -2.41 -13.61 17.70
N ASP A 212 -3.35 -14.56 17.70
CA ASP A 212 -3.54 -15.47 18.82
C ASP A 212 -2.33 -16.40 19.02
N ALA A 213 -1.66 -16.83 17.94
CA ALA A 213 -0.44 -17.62 18.04
C ALA A 213 0.73 -16.80 18.59
N LEU A 214 0.85 -15.53 18.19
CA LEU A 214 1.83 -14.61 18.77
C LEU A 214 1.56 -14.40 20.27
N ASP A 215 0.32 -14.19 20.66
CA ASP A 215 -0.06 -14.00 22.07
C ASP A 215 0.21 -15.29 22.89
N ARG A 216 -0.17 -16.48 22.38
CA ARG A 216 0.10 -17.78 23.04
C ARG A 216 1.60 -18.09 23.18
N SER A 217 2.44 -17.58 22.29
CA SER A 217 3.89 -17.77 22.36
C SER A 217 4.57 -16.91 23.44
N GLY A 218 3.86 -15.94 24.03
CA GLY A 218 4.42 -14.98 24.98
C GLY A 218 5.34 -13.93 24.36
N LEU A 219 5.36 -13.82 23.03
CA LEU A 219 6.22 -12.88 22.30
C LEU A 219 5.58 -11.51 22.05
N ALA A 220 4.26 -11.39 22.24
CA ALA A 220 3.48 -10.21 21.88
C ALA A 220 4.01 -8.90 22.50
N ASP A 221 4.33 -8.89 23.79
CA ASP A 221 4.82 -7.70 24.50
C ASP A 221 6.14 -7.14 23.94
N ASN A 222 6.96 -7.99 23.32
CA ASN A 222 8.23 -7.62 22.70
C ASN A 222 8.15 -7.63 21.16
N THR A 223 6.96 -7.63 20.55
CA THR A 223 6.81 -7.68 19.09
C THR A 223 6.05 -6.47 18.59
N LEU A 224 6.66 -5.66 17.73
CA LEU A 224 5.94 -4.66 16.95
C LEU A 224 5.16 -5.36 15.84
N VAL A 225 3.85 -5.35 15.95
CA VAL A 225 2.93 -5.77 14.89
C VAL A 225 2.62 -4.56 14.01
N ILE A 226 2.93 -4.67 12.73
CA ILE A 226 2.59 -3.72 11.66
C ILE A 226 1.55 -4.40 10.78
N ALA A 227 0.30 -3.93 10.79
CA ALA A 227 -0.74 -4.40 9.88
C ALA A 227 -1.07 -3.33 8.84
N THR A 228 -0.88 -3.63 7.55
CA THR A 228 -1.10 -2.67 6.47
C THR A 228 -1.43 -3.34 5.12
N THR A 229 -1.67 -2.54 4.08
CA THR A 229 -1.91 -2.98 2.70
C THR A 229 -1.08 -2.11 1.76
N ASP A 230 -0.78 -2.57 0.55
CA ASP A 230 0.04 -1.79 -0.39
C ASP A 230 -0.68 -0.56 -0.96
N HIS A 231 -1.96 -0.64 -1.28
CA HIS A 231 -2.72 0.49 -1.83
C HIS A 231 -4.23 0.29 -1.73
N GLY A 232 -4.99 1.20 -2.34
CA GLY A 232 -6.45 1.12 -2.51
C GLY A 232 -6.94 -0.16 -3.19
N ILE A 233 -8.24 -0.39 -3.13
CA ILE A 233 -8.88 -1.63 -3.60
C ILE A 233 -8.87 -1.75 -5.12
N ALA A 234 -8.96 -2.98 -5.63
CA ALA A 234 -9.01 -3.32 -7.05
C ALA A 234 -10.36 -2.96 -7.72
N PHE A 235 -10.74 -1.69 -7.63
CA PHE A 235 -11.93 -1.11 -8.23
C PHE A 235 -11.55 0.11 -9.10
N PRO A 236 -12.39 0.48 -10.08
CA PRO A 236 -12.16 1.66 -10.91
C PRO A 236 -11.86 2.93 -10.12
N ALA A 237 -10.91 3.74 -10.62
CA ALA A 237 -10.46 4.99 -10.01
C ALA A 237 -9.82 4.88 -8.60
N MET A 238 -9.51 3.67 -8.12
CA MET A 238 -8.87 3.44 -6.82
C MET A 238 -7.44 2.91 -6.99
N LYS A 239 -7.25 1.60 -7.19
CA LYS A 239 -5.95 1.04 -7.56
C LYS A 239 -5.37 1.81 -8.76
N CYS A 240 -4.05 2.05 -8.74
CA CYS A 240 -3.34 2.87 -9.73
C CYS A 240 -3.88 4.29 -9.91
N ASN A 241 -4.48 4.90 -8.87
CA ASN A 241 -4.89 6.30 -8.89
C ASN A 241 -4.31 7.06 -7.70
N LEU A 242 -3.95 8.32 -7.91
CA LEU A 242 -3.32 9.16 -6.89
C LEU A 242 -4.31 9.86 -5.97
N THR A 243 -5.60 9.62 -6.12
CA THR A 243 -6.65 10.04 -5.17
C THR A 243 -6.45 9.38 -3.79
N ASP A 244 -7.16 9.85 -2.78
CA ASP A 244 -7.18 9.23 -1.46
C ASP A 244 -7.83 7.83 -1.50
N HIS A 245 -8.67 7.55 -2.50
CA HIS A 245 -9.18 6.20 -2.78
C HIS A 245 -8.10 5.20 -3.18
N GLY A 246 -7.08 5.64 -3.92
CA GLY A 246 -5.96 4.80 -4.34
C GLY A 246 -4.77 4.81 -3.40
N THR A 247 -4.49 5.96 -2.79
CA THR A 247 -3.35 6.13 -1.89
C THR A 247 -3.68 5.79 -0.44
N GLY A 248 -4.95 5.87 -0.02
CA GLY A 248 -5.35 5.59 1.36
C GLY A 248 -5.20 4.11 1.71
N VAL A 249 -4.41 3.81 2.73
CA VAL A 249 -4.12 2.45 3.20
C VAL A 249 -4.49 2.26 4.66
N MET A 250 -4.90 1.04 5.03
CA MET A 250 -4.96 0.65 6.42
C MET A 250 -3.56 0.62 7.01
N LEU A 251 -3.41 1.12 8.24
CA LEU A 251 -2.17 1.06 9.00
C LEU A 251 -2.50 1.03 10.49
N ILE A 252 -2.18 -0.09 11.13
CA ILE A 252 -2.34 -0.29 12.56
C ILE A 252 -1.00 -0.80 13.12
N LEU A 253 -0.51 -0.15 14.18
CA LEU A 253 0.70 -0.52 14.90
C LEU A 253 0.36 -0.96 16.33
N ARG A 254 0.87 -2.10 16.78
CA ARG A 254 0.68 -2.60 18.17
C ARG A 254 1.99 -3.16 18.72
N GLY A 255 2.40 -2.74 19.92
CA GLY A 255 3.52 -3.36 20.66
C GLY A 255 4.51 -2.37 21.29
N PRO A 256 5.83 -2.70 21.32
CA PRO A 256 6.88 -1.90 21.96
C PRO A 256 7.03 -0.52 21.29
N GLY A 257 7.67 0.44 21.96
CA GLY A 257 7.75 1.83 21.49
C GLY A 257 6.52 2.67 21.83
N GLY A 258 5.55 2.11 22.57
CA GLY A 258 4.37 2.83 23.04
C GLY A 258 3.15 2.69 22.12
N PHE A 259 3.22 1.89 21.06
CA PHE A 259 2.09 1.63 20.16
C PHE A 259 1.02 0.78 20.85
N ARG A 260 0.23 1.40 21.73
CA ARG A 260 -0.77 0.72 22.57
C ARG A 260 -1.95 1.65 22.90
N GLY A 261 -3.04 1.06 23.37
CA GLY A 261 -4.10 1.79 24.09
C GLY A 261 -5.21 2.35 23.22
N GLY A 262 -5.45 1.78 22.04
CA GLY A 262 -6.62 2.09 21.22
C GLY A 262 -6.63 3.51 20.68
N GLN A 263 -5.45 4.08 20.44
CA GLN A 263 -5.33 5.46 20.00
C GLN A 263 -5.62 5.60 18.50
N VAL A 264 -6.12 6.77 18.10
CA VAL A 264 -6.30 7.12 16.69
C VAL A 264 -5.44 8.34 16.39
N VAL A 265 -4.54 8.19 15.42
CA VAL A 265 -3.70 9.28 14.90
C VAL A 265 -4.33 9.81 13.62
N GLU A 266 -4.61 11.12 13.60
CA GLU A 266 -5.22 11.81 12.45
C GLU A 266 -4.22 12.63 11.64
N SER A 267 -2.95 12.73 12.07
CA SER A 267 -1.93 13.37 11.27
C SER A 267 -1.64 12.58 9.99
N LEU A 268 -1.10 13.31 9.02
CA LEU A 268 -0.66 12.74 7.76
C LEU A 268 0.50 11.77 7.95
N VAL A 269 0.31 10.54 7.49
CA VAL A 269 1.33 9.48 7.51
C VAL A 269 1.51 8.91 6.10
N SER A 270 2.73 8.47 5.80
CA SER A 270 3.10 7.83 4.55
C SER A 270 3.76 6.48 4.84
N GLN A 271 3.56 5.49 3.99
CA GLN A 271 4.19 4.18 4.24
C GLN A 271 5.72 4.21 4.26
N ILE A 272 6.36 5.19 3.61
CA ILE A 272 7.83 5.38 3.67
C ILE A 272 8.33 5.67 5.10
N ASP A 273 7.43 6.02 6.02
CA ASP A 273 7.73 6.25 7.43
C ASP A 273 7.99 4.98 8.23
N LEU A 274 7.52 3.82 7.72
CA LEU A 274 7.64 2.57 8.46
C LEU A 274 9.10 2.10 8.56
N ALA A 275 9.89 2.30 7.51
CA ALA A 275 11.31 1.99 7.54
C ALA A 275 12.07 2.75 8.64
N PRO A 276 12.06 4.11 8.70
CA PRO A 276 12.69 4.83 9.81
C PRO A 276 12.10 4.48 11.17
N THR A 277 10.78 4.25 11.28
CA THR A 277 10.14 3.83 12.54
C THR A 277 10.72 2.53 13.08
N VAL A 278 10.87 1.54 12.22
CA VAL A 278 11.41 0.22 12.58
C VAL A 278 12.89 0.31 12.95
N LEU A 279 13.68 1.07 12.18
CA LEU A 279 15.11 1.23 12.45
C LEU A 279 15.35 1.97 13.77
N GLU A 280 14.62 3.06 14.03
CA GLU A 280 14.73 3.81 15.29
C GLU A 280 14.29 2.95 16.49
N LEU A 281 13.20 2.19 16.35
CA LEU A 281 12.73 1.28 17.40
C LEU A 281 13.74 0.16 17.69
N ALA A 282 14.45 -0.32 16.66
CA ALA A 282 15.54 -1.28 16.80
C ALA A 282 16.86 -0.66 17.34
N GLY A 283 16.89 0.66 17.57
CA GLY A 283 18.08 1.39 18.04
C GLY A 283 19.17 1.54 16.97
N LEU A 284 18.79 1.52 15.70
CA LEU A 284 19.71 1.60 14.57
C LEU A 284 19.86 3.03 14.04
N PRO A 285 21.03 3.38 13.48
CA PRO A 285 21.19 4.66 12.82
C PRO A 285 20.25 4.76 11.62
N LEU A 286 19.70 5.95 11.39
CA LEU A 286 18.85 6.26 10.25
C LEU A 286 19.74 6.69 9.06
N PRO A 287 19.78 5.93 7.94
CA PRO A 287 20.53 6.33 6.76
C PRO A 287 20.00 7.64 6.16
N GLU A 288 20.89 8.51 5.67
CA GLU A 288 20.52 9.82 5.08
C GLU A 288 19.58 9.70 3.86
N ARG A 289 19.60 8.55 3.17
CA ARG A 289 18.73 8.26 2.03
C ARG A 289 17.24 8.08 2.39
N LEU A 290 16.90 7.93 3.68
CA LEU A 290 15.51 7.77 4.08
C LEU A 290 14.75 9.07 3.83
N GLN A 291 13.56 8.95 3.25
CA GLN A 291 12.70 10.08 2.88
C GLN A 291 11.42 10.14 3.73
N GLY A 292 11.18 9.11 4.55
CA GLY A 292 10.12 9.09 5.55
C GLY A 292 10.56 9.64 6.91
N GLN A 293 9.60 9.79 7.81
CA GLN A 293 9.81 10.24 9.20
C GLN A 293 9.30 9.18 10.17
N SER A 294 10.03 8.91 11.25
CA SER A 294 9.61 7.93 12.24
C SER A 294 8.27 8.30 12.90
N LEU A 295 7.45 7.29 13.15
CA LEU A 295 6.14 7.39 13.81
C LEU A 295 6.24 7.18 15.33
N LEU A 296 7.42 6.87 15.88
CA LEU A 296 7.60 6.70 17.33
C LEU A 296 7.10 7.89 18.17
N PRO A 297 7.29 9.17 17.76
CA PRO A 297 6.78 10.28 18.56
C PRO A 297 5.25 10.24 18.70
N ASN A 298 4.52 9.68 17.73
CA ASN A 298 3.06 9.59 17.78
C ASN A 298 2.58 8.70 18.94
N ALA A 299 3.34 7.65 19.24
CA ALA A 299 3.07 6.76 20.37
C ALA A 299 3.26 7.44 21.74
N GLU A 300 4.00 8.54 21.80
CA GLU A 300 4.19 9.36 23.00
C GLU A 300 3.14 10.49 23.13
N GLY A 301 2.13 10.51 22.26
CA GLY A 301 1.18 11.61 22.15
C GLY A 301 1.76 12.88 21.52
N LYS A 302 3.00 12.84 21.02
CA LYS A 302 3.60 13.93 20.24
C LYS A 302 3.20 13.74 18.79
N VAL A 303 2.22 14.49 18.33
CA VAL A 303 1.77 14.41 16.94
C VAL A 303 2.91 14.86 16.02
N THR A 304 3.48 13.95 15.23
CA THR A 304 4.30 14.32 14.07
C THR A 304 3.39 15.03 13.07
N GLN A 305 3.46 16.35 13.06
CA GLN A 305 2.78 17.16 12.07
C GLN A 305 3.73 17.36 10.89
N ARG A 306 3.53 16.55 9.84
CA ARG A 306 3.97 16.96 8.50
C ARG A 306 2.86 17.74 7.82
N ASP A 307 3.24 18.72 7.04
CA ASP A 307 2.29 19.56 6.31
C ASP A 307 1.65 18.82 5.13
N CYS A 308 2.40 17.89 4.51
CA CYS A 308 1.94 17.15 3.35
C CYS A 308 2.60 15.77 3.21
N VAL A 309 2.00 14.94 2.35
CA VAL A 309 2.58 13.70 1.82
C VAL A 309 2.56 13.74 0.30
N PHE A 310 3.52 13.03 -0.31
CA PHE A 310 3.65 12.90 -1.76
C PHE A 310 3.41 11.46 -2.19
N ALA A 311 2.89 11.29 -3.40
CA ALA A 311 2.75 9.98 -4.03
C ALA A 311 2.94 10.07 -5.54
N GLU A 312 3.40 8.98 -6.15
CA GLU A 312 3.72 8.91 -7.57
C GLU A 312 3.20 7.62 -8.23
N ILE A 313 2.99 7.69 -9.54
CA ILE A 313 2.83 6.54 -10.42
C ILE A 313 3.83 6.71 -11.55
N ASN A 314 4.47 5.61 -11.96
CA ASN A 314 5.42 5.58 -13.06
C ASN A 314 4.91 4.56 -14.09
N TYR A 315 4.92 3.28 -13.70
CA TYR A 315 4.37 2.17 -14.47
C TYR A 315 3.50 1.27 -13.60
N HIS A 316 2.45 0.70 -14.18
CA HIS A 316 1.76 -0.47 -13.63
C HIS A 316 1.71 -1.59 -14.68
N ALA A 317 0.61 -1.70 -15.43
CA ALA A 317 0.56 -2.52 -16.63
C ALA A 317 0.97 -1.69 -17.83
N THR A 318 0.56 -0.42 -17.87
CA THR A 318 1.03 0.58 -18.82
C THR A 318 1.69 1.75 -18.10
N GLU A 319 2.36 2.61 -18.87
CA GLU A 319 3.04 3.79 -18.37
C GLU A 319 2.06 4.92 -18.10
N GLU A 320 2.10 5.50 -16.91
CA GLU A 320 1.21 6.60 -16.54
C GLU A 320 1.89 7.54 -15.53
N PRO A 321 3.00 8.20 -15.92
CA PRO A 321 3.79 9.04 -15.04
C PRO A 321 2.91 10.16 -14.47
N SER A 322 2.69 10.09 -13.16
CA SER A 322 1.84 11.02 -12.43
C SER A 322 2.44 11.29 -11.07
N ARG A 323 2.25 12.49 -10.54
CA ARG A 323 2.71 12.93 -9.21
C ARG A 323 1.58 13.60 -8.46
N SER A 324 1.61 13.49 -7.14
CA SER A 324 0.63 14.14 -6.27
C SER A 324 1.24 14.65 -4.98
N VAL A 325 0.61 15.69 -4.44
CA VAL A 325 0.85 16.23 -3.10
C VAL A 325 -0.48 16.38 -2.39
N ARG A 326 -0.53 15.94 -1.13
CA ARG A 326 -1.72 15.96 -0.27
C ARG A 326 -1.39 16.64 1.04
N THR A 327 -2.05 17.76 1.32
CA THR A 327 -2.07 18.42 2.63
C THR A 327 -3.31 17.96 3.41
N GLN A 328 -3.60 18.52 4.59
CA GLN A 328 -4.86 18.22 5.29
C GLN A 328 -6.11 18.69 4.52
N ARG A 329 -6.00 19.77 3.74
CA ARG A 329 -7.14 20.35 3.01
C ARG A 329 -7.08 20.11 1.51
N TRP A 330 -5.91 20.23 0.91
CA TRP A 330 -5.77 20.25 -0.54
C TRP A 330 -5.11 18.97 -1.04
N LYS A 331 -5.60 18.47 -2.17
CA LYS A 331 -4.95 17.45 -2.98
C LYS A 331 -4.69 17.99 -4.37
N TYR A 332 -3.47 17.82 -4.86
CA TYR A 332 -3.12 18.14 -6.23
C TYR A 332 -2.49 16.94 -6.92
N ILE A 333 -2.88 16.68 -8.16
CA ILE A 333 -2.36 15.60 -9.00
C ILE A 333 -1.98 16.19 -10.36
N ARG A 334 -0.79 15.85 -10.85
CA ARG A 334 -0.32 16.17 -12.20
C ARG A 334 0.02 14.89 -12.96
N ARG A 335 -0.55 14.73 -14.14
CA ARG A 335 -0.23 13.67 -15.10
C ARG A 335 0.73 14.24 -16.14
N PHE A 336 1.82 13.51 -16.42
CA PHE A 336 2.88 13.95 -17.34
C PHE A 336 2.77 13.29 -18.73
N LYS A 337 1.82 12.37 -18.89
CA LYS A 337 1.53 11.73 -20.17
C LYS A 337 0.05 11.89 -20.48
N ASP A 338 -0.22 12.38 -21.68
CA ASP A 338 -1.59 12.60 -22.15
C ASP A 338 -1.96 11.54 -23.19
N TYR A 339 -2.85 10.64 -22.79
CA TYR A 339 -3.44 9.67 -23.70
C TYR A 339 -4.72 10.19 -24.34
N GLY A 340 -5.33 11.25 -23.79
CA GLY A 340 -6.69 11.70 -24.12
C GLY A 340 -7.81 10.79 -23.58
N TYR A 341 -7.47 9.67 -22.93
CA TYR A 341 -8.40 8.70 -22.36
C TYR A 341 -7.78 7.97 -21.15
N GLN A 342 -8.63 7.34 -20.33
CA GLN A 342 -8.21 6.54 -19.17
C GLN A 342 -7.52 5.24 -19.61
N PRO A 343 -6.27 4.97 -19.20
CA PRO A 343 -5.58 3.73 -19.54
C PRO A 343 -6.15 2.52 -18.78
N LEU A 344 -7.14 1.84 -19.37
CA LEU A 344 -7.83 0.69 -18.76
C LEU A 344 -6.95 -0.49 -18.29
N PRO A 345 -5.74 -0.75 -18.85
CA PRO A 345 -4.87 -1.79 -18.31
C PRO A 345 -4.38 -1.52 -16.88
N ASN A 346 -4.46 -0.28 -16.40
CA ASN A 346 -4.12 0.08 -15.02
C ASN A 346 -5.30 -0.09 -14.05
N CYS A 347 -6.29 -0.91 -14.40
CA CYS A 347 -7.34 -1.38 -13.51
C CYS A 347 -7.53 -2.88 -13.72
N ASP A 348 -7.62 -3.66 -12.64
CA ASP A 348 -7.87 -5.09 -12.75
C ASP A 348 -9.24 -5.38 -13.36
N ASP A 349 -9.34 -6.55 -13.98
CA ASP A 349 -10.60 -7.04 -14.53
C ASP A 349 -11.55 -7.45 -13.41
N GLY A 350 -12.83 -7.12 -13.55
CA GLY A 350 -13.85 -7.46 -12.58
C GLY A 350 -15.19 -6.79 -12.88
N PRO A 351 -16.27 -7.20 -12.18
CA PRO A 351 -17.63 -6.72 -12.46
C PRO A 351 -17.79 -5.19 -12.41
N SER A 352 -17.17 -4.51 -11.45
CA SER A 352 -17.27 -3.03 -11.36
C SER A 352 -16.59 -2.31 -12.52
N LYS A 353 -15.47 -2.86 -13.03
CA LYS A 353 -14.82 -2.34 -14.25
C LYS A 353 -15.71 -2.52 -15.47
N ASP A 354 -16.35 -3.68 -15.59
CA ASP A 354 -17.26 -3.98 -16.70
C ASP A 354 -18.46 -3.04 -16.70
N TYR A 355 -19.03 -2.80 -15.52
CA TYR A 355 -20.10 -1.83 -15.33
C TYR A 355 -19.68 -0.43 -15.79
N TRP A 356 -18.50 0.06 -15.39
CA TRP A 356 -18.00 1.38 -15.80
C TRP A 356 -17.79 1.47 -17.32
N ILE A 357 -17.16 0.46 -17.94
CA ILE A 357 -16.92 0.44 -19.38
C ILE A 357 -18.25 0.49 -20.15
N GLN A 358 -19.25 -0.31 -19.73
CA GLN A 358 -20.57 -0.34 -20.35
C GLN A 358 -21.34 0.99 -20.21
N ASN A 359 -20.99 1.81 -19.22
CA ASN A 359 -21.60 3.11 -18.93
C ASN A 359 -20.68 4.29 -19.28
N GLY A 360 -19.80 4.13 -20.29
CA GLY A 360 -19.07 5.25 -20.89
C GLY A 360 -17.77 5.65 -20.20
N TRP A 361 -17.09 4.77 -19.45
CA TRP A 361 -15.83 5.13 -18.79
C TRP A 361 -14.76 5.67 -19.75
N LEU A 362 -14.68 5.14 -20.97
CA LEU A 362 -13.73 5.63 -21.98
C LEU A 362 -14.06 7.02 -22.53
N GLU A 363 -15.31 7.46 -22.37
CA GLU A 363 -15.80 8.78 -22.80
C GLU A 363 -15.58 9.84 -21.72
N ASN A 364 -15.28 9.41 -20.49
CA ASN A 364 -14.91 10.32 -19.41
C ASN A 364 -13.54 10.94 -19.72
N GLY A 365 -13.48 12.27 -19.73
CA GLY A 365 -12.28 13.04 -20.05
C GLY A 365 -11.06 12.67 -19.21
N TYR A 366 -9.87 12.97 -19.74
CA TYR A 366 -8.59 12.71 -19.10
C TYR A 366 -7.87 14.04 -18.83
N GLU A 367 -8.09 14.61 -17.64
CA GLU A 367 -7.52 15.90 -17.27
C GLU A 367 -6.07 15.77 -16.80
N GLN A 368 -5.17 16.62 -17.30
CA GLN A 368 -3.75 16.57 -16.93
C GLN A 368 -3.48 17.06 -15.50
N GLU A 369 -4.27 18.02 -15.01
CA GLU A 369 -4.13 18.59 -13.67
C GLU A 369 -5.45 18.51 -12.91
N LEU A 370 -5.36 18.05 -11.67
CA LEU A 370 -6.49 17.92 -10.76
C LEU A 370 -6.18 18.63 -9.45
N LEU A 371 -7.12 19.44 -8.95
CA LEU A 371 -7.07 20.03 -7.61
C LEU A 371 -8.38 19.75 -6.88
N PHE A 372 -8.29 19.25 -5.65
CA PHE A 372 -9.45 18.98 -4.80
C PHE A 372 -9.33 19.67 -3.44
N ASP A 373 -10.43 20.25 -2.97
CA ASP A 373 -10.60 20.73 -1.59
C ASP A 373 -11.24 19.63 -0.76
N LEU A 374 -10.43 18.82 -0.07
CA LEU A 374 -10.85 17.66 0.72
C LEU A 374 -11.78 18.03 1.89
N THR A 375 -11.86 19.31 2.27
CA THR A 375 -12.82 19.75 3.31
C THR A 375 -14.25 19.76 2.77
N PHE A 376 -14.44 20.17 1.52
CA PHE A 376 -15.77 20.29 0.91
C PHE A 376 -16.07 19.22 -0.15
N ASP A 377 -15.04 18.52 -0.63
CA ASP A 377 -15.10 17.43 -1.59
C ASP A 377 -14.21 16.26 -1.14
N PRO A 378 -14.59 15.54 -0.06
CA PRO A 378 -13.80 14.45 0.49
C PRO A 378 -13.73 13.20 -0.41
N ASN A 379 -14.53 13.16 -1.48
CA ASN A 379 -14.53 12.08 -2.48
C ASN A 379 -13.80 12.48 -3.77
N GLU A 380 -13.15 13.65 -3.80
CA GLU A 380 -12.35 14.12 -4.95
C GLU A 380 -13.13 14.07 -6.27
N SER A 381 -14.40 14.45 -6.20
CA SER A 381 -15.37 14.33 -7.28
C SER A 381 -15.39 15.53 -8.23
N ARG A 382 -14.83 16.67 -7.81
CA ARG A 382 -14.85 17.92 -8.58
C ARG A 382 -13.46 18.51 -8.72
N ASN A 383 -12.92 18.46 -9.94
CA ASN A 383 -11.68 19.14 -10.25
C ASN A 383 -11.84 20.68 -10.18
N LEU A 384 -11.04 21.31 -9.32
CA LEU A 384 -10.97 22.76 -9.13
C LEU A 384 -9.80 23.41 -9.88
N ALA A 385 -8.93 22.65 -10.54
CA ALA A 385 -7.78 23.20 -11.27
C ALA A 385 -8.17 24.24 -12.35
N PRO A 386 -9.29 24.08 -13.10
CA PRO A 386 -9.74 25.10 -14.04
C PRO A 386 -10.37 26.35 -13.38
N SER A 387 -10.60 26.34 -12.06
CA SER A 387 -11.35 27.38 -11.36
C SER A 387 -10.48 28.61 -11.05
N PRO A 388 -10.78 29.81 -11.59
CA PRO A 388 -10.02 31.02 -11.27
C PRO A 388 -10.05 31.39 -9.78
N ALA A 389 -11.14 31.04 -9.09
CA ALA A 389 -11.30 31.29 -7.65
C ALA A 389 -10.33 30.46 -6.78
N HIS A 390 -9.76 29.39 -7.32
CA HIS A 390 -8.85 28.49 -6.60
C HIS A 390 -7.40 28.58 -7.14
N ALA A 391 -7.08 29.60 -7.94
CA ALA A 391 -5.79 29.76 -8.59
C ALA A 391 -4.62 29.86 -7.58
N GLU A 392 -4.84 30.47 -6.42
CA GLU A 392 -3.84 30.58 -5.36
C GLU A 392 -3.49 29.20 -4.77
N ALA A 393 -4.50 28.43 -4.36
CA ALA A 393 -4.31 27.07 -3.86
C ALA A 393 -3.65 26.16 -4.91
N LEU A 394 -4.05 26.29 -6.18
CA LEU A 394 -3.43 25.58 -7.28
C LEU A 394 -1.95 25.93 -7.42
N HIS A 395 -1.60 27.23 -7.36
CA HIS A 395 -0.22 27.69 -7.46
C HIS A 395 0.64 27.17 -6.31
N GLU A 396 0.12 27.22 -5.08
CA GLU A 396 0.81 26.70 -3.90
C GLU A 396 1.08 25.19 -4.03
N MET A 397 0.05 24.41 -4.37
CA MET A 397 0.18 22.96 -4.46
C MET A 397 1.10 22.52 -5.63
N ARG A 398 1.07 23.26 -6.75
CA ARG A 398 2.05 23.10 -7.84
C ARG A 398 3.49 23.34 -7.35
N ALA A 399 3.72 24.43 -6.62
CA ALA A 399 5.05 24.78 -6.12
C ALA A 399 5.58 23.71 -5.15
N ARG A 400 4.73 23.20 -4.24
CA ARG A 400 5.09 22.10 -3.34
C ARG A 400 5.49 20.83 -4.10
N LEU A 401 4.72 20.47 -5.13
CA LEU A 401 5.02 19.31 -5.96
C LEU A 401 6.35 19.49 -6.72
N ASP A 402 6.54 20.64 -7.36
CA ASP A 402 7.75 20.94 -8.13
C ASP A 402 9.00 20.98 -7.23
N GLN A 403 8.86 21.48 -6.00
CA GLN A 403 9.92 21.47 -5.00
C GLN A 403 10.31 20.04 -4.62
N TRP A 404 9.33 19.20 -4.26
CA TRP A 404 9.58 17.80 -3.92
C TRP A 404 10.25 17.06 -5.07
N MET A 405 9.76 17.21 -6.31
CA MET A 405 10.39 16.57 -7.48
C MET A 405 11.86 16.98 -7.65
N ARG A 406 12.24 18.22 -7.33
CA ARG A 406 13.64 18.67 -7.40
C ARG A 406 14.47 18.12 -6.24
N GLU A 407 13.93 18.15 -5.02
CA GLU A 407 14.59 17.67 -3.81
C GLU A 407 14.87 16.16 -3.86
N THR A 408 14.00 15.39 -4.52
CA THR A 408 14.15 13.96 -4.70
C THR A 408 14.79 13.57 -6.04
N ASP A 409 15.30 14.54 -6.81
CA ASP A 409 15.95 14.32 -8.11
C ASP A 409 15.10 13.46 -9.09
N ASP A 410 13.81 13.80 -9.20
CA ASP A 410 12.85 13.05 -10.00
C ASP A 410 13.28 13.00 -11.49
N PRO A 411 13.47 11.81 -12.09
CA PRO A 411 13.91 11.66 -13.46
C PRO A 411 12.97 12.31 -14.48
N LEU A 412 11.68 12.51 -14.16
CA LEU A 412 10.75 13.22 -15.04
C LEU A 412 11.16 14.67 -15.32
N LEU A 413 11.96 15.29 -14.45
CA LEU A 413 12.49 16.63 -14.68
C LEU A 413 13.58 16.66 -15.77
N LYS A 414 14.18 15.51 -16.07
CA LYS A 414 15.30 15.36 -17.01
C LYS A 414 14.88 14.75 -18.35
N GLY A 415 13.76 14.05 -18.40
CA GLY A 415 13.28 13.40 -19.61
C GLY A 415 12.28 12.27 -19.33
N PRO A 416 12.03 11.39 -20.32
CA PRO A 416 11.16 10.24 -20.13
C PRO A 416 11.74 9.27 -19.10
N LEU A 417 10.85 8.56 -18.41
CA LEU A 417 11.24 7.53 -17.45
C LEU A 417 12.04 6.41 -18.12
N PRO A 418 13.04 5.85 -17.44
CA PRO A 418 13.86 4.79 -18.00
C PRO A 418 13.06 3.49 -18.12
N ARG A 419 13.28 2.77 -19.23
CA ARG A 419 12.89 1.37 -19.42
C ARG A 419 14.12 0.54 -19.72
N ASN A 420 14.13 -0.69 -19.21
CA ASN A 420 15.12 -1.69 -19.61
C ASN A 420 14.52 -2.66 -20.65
N GLU A 421 15.38 -3.42 -21.31
CA GLU A 421 14.99 -4.42 -22.33
C GLU A 421 14.13 -5.58 -21.79
N HIS A 422 14.02 -5.72 -20.47
CA HIS A 422 13.21 -6.74 -19.81
C HIS A 422 11.85 -6.19 -19.35
N THR A 423 11.61 -4.89 -19.53
CA THR A 423 10.40 -4.22 -19.06
C THR A 423 9.24 -4.50 -20.01
N VAL A 424 8.19 -5.12 -19.49
CA VAL A 424 7.01 -5.48 -20.28
C VAL A 424 5.83 -4.59 -19.93
N ILE A 425 5.31 -3.87 -20.92
CA ILE A 425 4.12 -3.04 -20.76
C ILE A 425 2.97 -3.58 -21.61
N THR A 426 1.76 -3.25 -21.22
CA THR A 426 0.55 -3.49 -21.99
C THR A 426 0.22 -2.22 -22.79
N ALA A 427 -0.21 -2.36 -24.04
CA ALA A 427 -0.62 -1.20 -24.82
C ALA A 427 -1.77 -0.45 -24.12
N PRO A 428 -1.74 0.90 -24.05
CA PRO A 428 -2.71 1.67 -23.27
C PRO A 428 -4.16 1.56 -23.81
N THR A 429 -4.32 1.12 -25.06
CA THR A 429 -5.61 0.87 -25.71
C THR A 429 -6.25 -0.47 -25.33
N GLU A 430 -5.51 -1.37 -24.66
CA GLU A 430 -6.04 -2.67 -24.27
C GLU A 430 -7.05 -2.51 -23.13
N ARG A 431 -8.04 -3.42 -23.07
CA ARG A 431 -8.99 -3.42 -21.96
C ARG A 431 -8.36 -3.92 -20.67
N SER A 432 -7.53 -4.97 -20.75
CA SER A 432 -7.06 -5.74 -19.59
C SER A 432 -5.57 -5.48 -19.35
N PRO A 433 -5.10 -5.54 -18.08
CA PRO A 433 -3.66 -5.65 -17.78
C PRO A 433 -2.99 -6.81 -18.54
N LYS A 434 -3.76 -7.85 -18.89
CA LYS A 434 -3.32 -9.07 -19.57
C LYS A 434 -3.42 -8.98 -21.10
N GLY A 435 -3.81 -7.82 -21.62
CA GLY A 435 -3.87 -7.56 -23.05
C GLY A 435 -2.51 -7.65 -23.74
N LYS A 436 -2.49 -7.30 -25.02
CA LYS A 436 -1.28 -7.39 -25.85
C LYS A 436 -0.10 -6.66 -25.19
N ARG A 437 0.98 -7.41 -24.95
CA ARG A 437 2.25 -6.92 -24.39
C ARG A 437 3.11 -6.28 -25.49
N LEU A 438 3.75 -5.17 -25.15
CA LEU A 438 4.78 -4.50 -25.92
C LEU A 438 6.12 -4.78 -25.22
N GLY A 439 7.10 -5.24 -25.99
CA GLY A 439 8.48 -5.46 -25.56
C GLY A 439 9.42 -4.48 -26.24
#